data_AF-A0A2N6AUM2-F1
#
_entry.id   AF-A0A2N6AUM2-F1
#
_cell.length_a   1.000
_cell.length_b   1.000
_cell.length_c   1.000
_cell.angle_alpha   90.00
_cell.angle_beta   90.00
_cell.angle_gamma   90.00
#
_symmetry.space_group_name_H-M   'P 1'
#
loop_
_entity.id
_entity.type
_entity.pdbx_description
1 polymer ?
#
loop_
_entity_poly.entity_id
_entity_poly.type
_entity_poly.pdbx_seq_one_letter_code
_entity_poly.pdbx_strand_id
1 'polypeptide(L)'
;EVIDYFIVHNYLLNFDSYTGTMLHNYYLFEEDGLLSMIGWDYNLSFGTFIYGRDDTATEFVNYPIDTPTTGNVQENRPMLDKILTEDEYFDQYHSEFSSFIESYFESGYFEETINGVSAMIAPYVEKDPTALCSYEEFLKGVETLKEFNLLRAESIRGQLDGSIPSTESGQAGSTELINADYLDLNDMGSK
;
A
#
# COMPACT_ATOMS: atom_id res chain seq x y z
N GLU A 1 -5.11 3.42 -16.76
CA GLU A 1 -3.65 3.62 -16.56
C GLU A 1 -3.31 4.47 -15.36
N VAL A 2 -3.63 5.77 -15.32
CA VAL A 2 -3.27 6.61 -14.14
C VAL A 2 -4.05 6.19 -12.88
N ILE A 3 -5.33 5.87 -13.00
CA ILE A 3 -6.13 5.32 -11.89
C ILE A 3 -5.52 4.01 -11.40
N ASP A 4 -5.22 3.07 -12.30
CA ASP A 4 -4.60 1.77 -11.96
C ASP A 4 -3.27 1.94 -11.21
N TYR A 5 -2.45 2.92 -11.61
CA TYR A 5 -1.26 3.29 -10.84
C TYR A 5 -1.63 3.68 -9.40
N PHE A 6 -2.63 4.54 -9.22
CA PHE A 6 -3.07 4.97 -7.89
C PHE A 6 -3.69 3.85 -7.06
N ILE A 7 -4.38 2.87 -7.65
CA ILE A 7 -4.87 1.69 -6.93
C ILE A 7 -3.70 0.98 -6.25
N VAL A 8 -2.68 0.61 -7.04
CA VAL A 8 -1.52 -0.12 -6.53
C VAL A 8 -0.67 0.77 -5.62
N HIS A 9 -0.44 2.03 -5.98
CA HIS A 9 0.37 2.97 -5.20
C HIS A 9 -0.25 3.28 -3.83
N ASN A 10 -1.56 3.51 -3.77
CA ASN A 10 -2.26 3.79 -2.52
C ASN A 10 -2.41 2.51 -1.67
N TYR A 11 -2.60 1.34 -2.30
CA TYR A 11 -2.52 0.07 -1.59
C TYR A 11 -1.14 -0.12 -0.96
N LEU A 12 -0.06 0.13 -1.70
CA LEU A 12 1.31 -0.10 -1.26
C LEU A 12 1.84 0.95 -0.28
N LEU A 13 1.17 2.09 -0.06
CA LEU A 13 1.60 3.08 0.94
C LEU A 13 3.05 3.57 0.75
N ASN A 14 3.47 3.81 -0.50
CA ASN A 14 4.80 4.34 -0.78
C ASN A 14 4.84 5.86 -0.61
N PHE A 15 5.11 6.31 0.62
CA PHE A 15 5.21 7.73 0.97
C PHE A 15 6.53 8.40 0.56
N ASP A 16 7.49 7.65 0.00
CA ASP A 16 8.63 8.25 -0.71
C ASP A 16 8.26 8.60 -2.17
N SER A 17 7.00 8.38 -2.56
CA SER A 17 6.50 8.62 -3.91
C SER A 17 5.36 9.66 -3.93
N TYR A 18 4.47 9.59 -4.92
CA TYR A 18 3.53 10.67 -5.27
C TYR A 18 2.65 11.13 -4.11
N THR A 19 2.10 10.23 -3.28
CA THR A 19 1.21 10.59 -2.16
C THR A 19 1.92 11.15 -0.93
N GLY A 20 3.24 11.03 -0.87
CA GLY A 20 4.05 11.56 0.23
C GLY A 20 4.71 12.90 -0.09
N THR A 21 5.68 13.27 0.75
CA THR A 21 6.33 14.59 0.71
C THR A 21 7.52 14.68 -0.25
N MET A 22 8.16 13.55 -0.57
CA MET A 22 9.39 13.52 -1.38
C MET A 22 9.15 13.59 -2.89
N LEU A 23 7.97 13.14 -3.38
CA LEU A 23 7.60 13.17 -4.79
C LEU A 23 8.56 12.39 -5.73
N HIS A 24 9.20 11.33 -5.25
CA HIS A 24 10.13 10.51 -6.03
C HIS A 24 9.47 9.24 -6.60
N ASN A 25 10.26 8.32 -7.13
CA ASN A 25 9.87 6.90 -7.27
C ASN A 25 8.67 6.64 -8.21
N TYR A 26 8.52 7.51 -9.21
CA TYR A 26 7.70 7.25 -10.41
C TYR A 26 8.29 7.96 -11.64
N TYR A 27 7.99 7.41 -12.81
CA TYR A 27 8.26 8.04 -14.10
C TYR A 27 6.95 8.43 -14.77
N LEU A 28 7.00 9.51 -15.56
CA LEU A 28 5.96 9.84 -16.52
C LEU A 28 6.40 9.38 -17.89
N PHE A 29 5.59 8.51 -18.50
CA PHE A 29 5.75 8.07 -19.87
C PHE A 29 4.71 8.77 -20.74
N GLU A 30 5.12 9.18 -21.93
CA GLU A 30 4.24 9.85 -22.89
C GLU A 30 4.25 9.09 -24.21
N GLU A 31 3.05 8.76 -24.71
CA GLU A 31 2.84 8.14 -26.02
C GLU A 31 1.59 8.74 -26.66
N ASP A 32 1.73 9.24 -27.89
CA ASP A 32 0.65 9.84 -28.70
C ASP A 32 -0.16 10.95 -28.00
N GLY A 33 0.49 11.72 -27.14
CA GLY A 33 -0.08 12.82 -26.36
C GLY A 33 -0.73 12.40 -25.05
N LEU A 34 -0.67 11.11 -24.68
CA LEU A 34 -1.23 10.57 -23.45
C LEU A 34 -0.11 10.27 -22.45
N LEU A 35 -0.34 10.66 -21.19
CA LEU A 35 0.59 10.45 -20.09
C LEU A 35 0.18 9.26 -19.23
N SER A 36 1.17 8.46 -18.85
CA SER A 36 1.03 7.29 -17.97
C SER A 36 2.07 7.35 -16.84
N MET A 37 1.76 6.70 -15.71
CA MET A 37 2.63 6.63 -14.55
C MET A 37 3.24 5.25 -14.40
N ILE A 38 4.56 5.18 -14.15
CA ILE A 38 5.29 3.94 -13.93
C ILE A 38 5.96 4.03 -12.57
N GLY A 39 5.59 3.15 -11.64
CA GLY A 39 6.23 3.06 -10.32
C GLY A 39 7.68 2.58 -10.41
N TRP A 40 8.53 3.13 -9.56
CA TRP A 40 9.94 2.75 -9.43
C TRP A 40 10.31 2.72 -7.95
N ASP A 41 11.18 1.80 -7.52
CA ASP A 41 11.72 1.73 -6.15
C ASP A 41 10.66 1.73 -5.03
N TYR A 42 9.98 0.59 -4.90
CA TYR A 42 8.91 0.38 -3.91
C TYR A 42 9.37 -0.43 -2.69
N ASN A 43 10.68 -0.53 -2.45
CA ASN A 43 11.23 -1.26 -1.30
C ASN A 43 10.81 -0.67 0.06
N LEU A 44 10.49 0.63 0.13
CA LEU A 44 10.00 1.33 1.34
C LEU A 44 8.48 1.48 1.39
N SER A 45 7.75 0.58 0.72
CA SER A 45 6.29 0.49 0.76
C SER A 45 5.77 -0.06 2.10
N PHE A 46 4.47 -0.28 2.21
CA PHE A 46 3.76 -0.83 3.37
C PHE A 46 3.94 0.03 4.62
N GLY A 47 4.08 1.35 4.45
CA GLY A 47 4.27 2.30 5.55
C GLY A 47 5.68 2.28 6.17
N THR A 48 6.62 1.51 5.61
CA THR A 48 8.00 1.40 6.15
C THR A 48 8.86 2.63 5.90
N PHE A 49 8.44 3.55 5.01
CA PHE A 49 9.05 4.87 4.88
C PHE A 49 8.66 5.80 6.05
N ILE A 50 9.44 5.74 7.12
CA ILE A 50 9.25 6.56 8.33
C ILE A 50 10.03 7.87 8.19
N TYR A 51 9.48 8.87 7.49
CA TYR A 51 10.03 10.24 7.47
C TYR A 51 9.12 11.18 8.27
N GLY A 52 9.40 11.30 9.58
CA GLY A 52 8.63 12.16 10.49
C GLY A 52 7.21 11.66 10.79
N ARG A 53 6.94 10.38 10.51
CA ARG A 53 5.70 9.67 10.81
C ARG A 53 5.89 8.82 12.06
N ASP A 54 4.84 8.67 12.85
CA ASP A 54 4.78 7.81 14.05
C ASP A 54 3.57 6.88 14.02
N ASP A 55 2.99 6.68 12.83
CA ASP A 55 1.83 5.83 12.63
C ASP A 55 2.08 4.38 13.06
N THR A 56 1.06 3.77 13.66
CA THR A 56 1.06 2.36 14.07
C THR A 56 0.73 1.42 12.93
N ALA A 57 0.93 0.11 13.15
CA ALA A 57 0.46 -0.91 12.22
C ALA A 57 -1.06 -0.83 11.97
N THR A 58 -1.86 -0.53 12.99
CA THR A 58 -3.31 -0.31 12.85
C THR A 58 -3.60 0.87 11.92
N GLU A 59 -2.88 1.98 12.06
CA GLU A 59 -3.07 3.17 11.22
C GLU A 59 -2.69 2.89 9.75
N PHE A 60 -1.61 2.15 9.50
CA PHE A 60 -1.24 1.76 8.13
C PHE A 60 -2.15 0.69 7.52
N VAL A 61 -2.61 -0.29 8.29
CA VAL A 61 -3.59 -1.27 7.81
C VAL A 61 -4.86 -0.55 7.34
N ASN A 62 -5.35 0.41 8.13
CA ASN A 62 -6.59 1.13 7.82
C ASN A 62 -6.40 2.39 7.00
N TYR A 63 -5.18 2.71 6.54
CA TYR A 63 -4.89 3.99 5.90
C TYR A 63 -5.90 4.32 4.78
N PRO A 64 -6.51 5.52 4.81
CA PRO A 64 -7.71 5.85 4.05
C PRO A 64 -7.47 5.87 2.54
N ILE A 65 -8.36 5.24 1.77
CA ILE A 65 -8.29 5.22 0.30
C ILE A 65 -8.80 6.51 -0.36
N ASP A 66 -9.65 7.29 0.32
CA ASP A 66 -10.26 8.53 -0.22
C ASP A 66 -9.57 9.81 0.25
N THR A 67 -8.59 9.68 1.15
CA THR A 67 -7.68 10.77 1.53
C THR A 67 -6.23 10.23 1.60
N PRO A 68 -5.70 9.65 0.51
CA PRO A 68 -4.50 8.82 0.58
C PRO A 68 -3.19 9.62 0.59
N THR A 69 -3.22 10.92 0.93
CA THR A 69 -2.03 11.79 0.98
C THR A 69 -1.57 12.04 2.41
N THR A 70 -0.29 12.34 2.60
CA THR A 70 0.24 12.68 3.93
C THR A 70 0.09 14.17 4.24
N GLY A 71 -0.63 14.54 5.31
CA GLY A 71 -0.79 15.94 5.74
C GLY A 71 -1.53 16.83 4.73
N ASN A 72 -1.29 18.15 4.77
CA ASN A 72 -1.96 19.14 3.89
C ASN A 72 -1.47 19.13 2.42
N VAL A 73 -0.91 18.02 1.96
CA VAL A 73 -0.25 17.91 0.65
C VAL A 73 -1.26 17.73 -0.50
N GLN A 74 -2.52 17.39 -0.19
CA GLN A 74 -3.59 17.17 -1.17
C GLN A 74 -3.73 18.33 -2.15
N GLU A 75 -3.52 19.58 -1.70
CA GLU A 75 -3.62 20.80 -2.53
C GLU A 75 -2.62 20.87 -3.70
N ASN A 76 -1.59 20.00 -3.73
CA ASN A 76 -0.56 20.00 -4.78
C ASN A 76 -0.45 18.65 -5.51
N ARG A 77 -1.56 17.92 -5.66
CA ARG A 77 -1.61 16.59 -6.31
C ARG A 77 -2.67 16.54 -7.41
N PRO A 78 -2.51 17.28 -8.53
CA PRO A 78 -3.60 17.54 -9.49
C PRO A 78 -4.19 16.30 -10.15
N MET A 79 -3.41 15.23 -10.33
CA MET A 79 -3.95 13.98 -10.91
C MET A 79 -4.84 13.25 -9.91
N LEU A 80 -4.36 13.12 -8.67
CA LEU A 80 -5.11 12.46 -7.60
C LEU A 80 -6.33 13.29 -7.17
N ASP A 81 -6.19 14.60 -7.06
CA ASP A 81 -7.28 15.53 -6.75
C ASP A 81 -8.42 15.38 -7.77
N LYS A 82 -8.10 15.35 -9.06
CA LYS A 82 -9.10 15.14 -10.11
C LYS A 82 -9.76 13.77 -10.05
N ILE A 83 -9.02 12.72 -9.68
CA ILE A 83 -9.59 11.38 -9.49
C ILE A 83 -10.57 11.37 -8.31
N LEU A 84 -10.26 12.08 -7.23
CA LEU A 84 -11.05 12.04 -5.99
C LEU A 84 -12.23 13.02 -5.94
N THR A 85 -12.28 14.00 -6.85
CA THR A 85 -13.29 15.09 -6.82
C THR A 85 -14.30 15.06 -7.96
N GLU A 86 -14.00 14.39 -9.08
CA GLU A 86 -14.91 14.24 -10.20
C GLU A 86 -15.64 12.88 -10.10
N ASP A 87 -16.97 12.90 -10.00
CA ASP A 87 -17.80 11.71 -9.75
C ASP A 87 -17.45 10.52 -10.68
N GLU A 88 -17.23 10.78 -11.98
CA GLU A 88 -16.88 9.72 -12.95
C GLU A 88 -15.57 9.00 -12.61
N TYR A 89 -14.54 9.74 -12.22
CA TYR A 89 -13.23 9.15 -11.89
C TYR A 89 -13.20 8.57 -10.49
N PHE A 90 -13.98 9.13 -9.57
CA PHE A 90 -14.13 8.60 -8.22
C PHE A 90 -14.82 7.23 -8.24
N ASP A 91 -15.93 7.12 -8.98
CA ASP A 91 -16.63 5.84 -9.19
C ASP A 91 -15.72 4.81 -9.87
N GLN A 92 -14.95 5.24 -10.88
CA GLN A 92 -13.98 4.36 -11.53
C GLN A 92 -12.87 3.92 -10.55
N TYR A 93 -12.32 4.83 -9.76
CA TYR A 93 -11.30 4.53 -8.76
C TYR A 93 -11.79 3.47 -7.75
N HIS A 94 -13.01 3.61 -7.22
CA HIS A 94 -13.60 2.61 -6.31
C HIS A 94 -13.85 1.26 -6.99
N SER A 95 -14.35 1.27 -8.23
CA SER A 95 -14.58 0.04 -9.01
C SER A 95 -13.28 -0.71 -9.31
N GLU A 96 -12.21 -0.01 -9.69
CA GLU A 96 -10.91 -0.61 -9.96
C GLU A 96 -10.25 -1.11 -8.67
N PHE A 97 -10.39 -0.38 -7.56
CA PHE A 97 -9.92 -0.85 -6.26
C PHE A 97 -10.64 -2.15 -5.83
N SER A 98 -11.97 -2.21 -5.96
CA SER A 98 -12.74 -3.42 -5.68
C SER A 98 -12.29 -4.60 -6.54
N SER A 99 -12.10 -4.36 -7.84
CA SER A 99 -11.65 -5.38 -8.79
C SER A 99 -10.24 -5.88 -8.46
N PHE A 100 -9.34 -5.00 -8.02
CA PHE A 100 -8.00 -5.37 -7.55
C PHE A 100 -8.05 -6.24 -6.29
N ILE A 101 -8.84 -5.85 -5.29
CA ILE A 101 -9.00 -6.64 -4.06
C ILE A 101 -9.60 -8.02 -4.35
N GLU A 102 -10.66 -8.08 -5.15
CA GLU A 102 -11.30 -9.33 -5.59
C GLU A 102 -10.32 -10.27 -6.30
N SER A 103 -9.64 -9.74 -7.32
CA SER A 103 -8.83 -10.57 -8.22
C SER A 103 -7.48 -10.98 -7.62
N TYR A 104 -6.91 -10.19 -6.70
CA TYR A 104 -5.58 -10.43 -6.16
C TYR A 104 -5.58 -10.99 -4.75
N PHE A 105 -6.43 -10.48 -3.85
CA PHE A 105 -6.45 -10.88 -2.44
C PHE A 105 -7.55 -11.91 -2.15
N GLU A 106 -8.80 -11.63 -2.51
CA GLU A 106 -9.93 -12.53 -2.19
C GLU A 106 -9.89 -13.83 -3.02
N SER A 107 -9.18 -13.82 -4.14
CA SER A 107 -8.94 -15.00 -4.96
C SER A 107 -7.89 -15.97 -4.36
N GLY A 108 -7.12 -15.53 -3.37
CA GLY A 108 -5.97 -16.25 -2.80
C GLY A 108 -4.68 -16.15 -3.61
N TYR A 109 -4.68 -15.39 -4.71
CA TYR A 109 -3.50 -15.23 -5.59
C TYR A 109 -2.32 -14.58 -4.87
N PHE A 110 -2.58 -13.63 -3.98
CA PHE A 110 -1.54 -13.02 -3.13
C PHE A 110 -0.82 -14.06 -2.29
N GLU A 111 -1.54 -14.93 -1.58
CA GLU A 111 -0.93 -15.95 -0.74
C GLU A 111 -0.13 -16.95 -1.55
N GLU A 112 -0.63 -17.38 -2.71
CA GLU A 112 0.13 -18.22 -3.64
C GLU A 112 1.43 -17.53 -4.06
N THR A 113 1.37 -16.24 -4.40
CA THR A 113 2.51 -15.45 -4.82
C THR A 113 3.54 -15.31 -3.71
N ILE A 114 3.15 -14.83 -2.52
CA ILE A 114 4.10 -14.58 -1.43
C ILE A 114 4.71 -15.88 -0.92
N ASN A 115 3.93 -16.96 -0.78
CA ASN A 115 4.44 -18.27 -0.38
C ASN A 115 5.39 -18.85 -1.47
N GLY A 116 5.04 -18.68 -2.74
CA GLY A 116 5.83 -19.17 -3.87
C GLY A 116 7.18 -18.46 -4.00
N VAL A 117 7.18 -17.13 -3.92
CA VAL A 117 8.41 -16.32 -3.98
C VAL A 117 9.29 -16.59 -2.76
N SER A 118 8.73 -16.58 -1.55
CA SER A 118 9.51 -16.82 -0.33
C SER A 118 10.14 -18.22 -0.32
N ALA A 119 9.40 -19.27 -0.70
CA ALA A 119 9.95 -20.61 -0.84
C ALA A 119 11.05 -20.71 -1.92
N MET A 120 10.92 -19.94 -3.01
CA MET A 120 11.92 -19.90 -4.07
C MET A 120 13.24 -19.29 -3.60
N ILE A 121 13.20 -18.21 -2.81
CA ILE A 121 14.40 -17.46 -2.40
C ILE A 121 14.99 -17.93 -1.05
N ALA A 122 14.20 -18.55 -0.17
CA ALA A 122 14.61 -18.97 1.17
C ALA A 122 15.95 -19.75 1.21
N PRO A 123 16.20 -20.76 0.35
CA PRO A 123 17.46 -21.51 0.38
C PRO A 123 18.68 -20.68 -0.03
N TYR A 124 18.47 -19.57 -0.74
CA TYR A 124 19.53 -18.65 -1.14
C TYR A 124 19.83 -17.66 -0.02
N VAL A 125 18.79 -17.14 0.66
CA VAL A 125 18.95 -16.28 1.85
C VAL A 125 19.72 -17.01 2.94
N GLU A 126 19.40 -18.27 3.23
CA GLU A 126 20.10 -19.07 4.25
C GLU A 126 21.60 -19.24 3.95
N LYS A 127 21.98 -19.25 2.67
CA LYS A 127 23.36 -19.53 2.22
C LYS A 127 24.16 -18.28 1.89
N ASP A 128 23.52 -17.13 1.79
CA ASP A 128 24.17 -15.90 1.36
C ASP A 128 25.00 -15.30 2.51
N PRO A 129 26.35 -15.30 2.42
CA PRO A 129 27.20 -14.72 3.46
C PRO A 129 27.16 -13.18 3.46
N THR A 130 26.47 -12.57 2.50
CA THR A 130 26.29 -11.12 2.33
C THR A 130 24.84 -10.68 2.52
N ALA A 131 23.96 -11.57 3.02
CA ALA A 131 22.57 -11.24 3.29
C ALA A 131 22.44 -10.02 4.22
N LEU A 132 21.45 -9.18 3.93
CA LEU A 132 21.14 -7.98 4.71
C LEU A 132 20.44 -8.31 6.04
N CYS A 133 19.85 -9.50 6.14
CA CYS A 133 19.20 -10.02 7.34
C CYS A 133 19.56 -11.50 7.55
N SER A 134 19.37 -11.98 8.77
CA SER A 134 19.44 -13.40 9.08
C SER A 134 18.27 -14.17 8.45
N TYR A 135 18.43 -15.49 8.32
CA TYR A 135 17.36 -16.34 7.80
C TYR A 135 16.09 -16.30 8.67
N GLU A 136 16.24 -16.16 9.99
CA GLU A 136 15.11 -16.04 10.93
C GLU A 136 14.36 -14.71 10.73
N GLU A 137 15.09 -13.60 10.62
CA GLU A 137 14.51 -12.28 10.30
C GLU A 137 13.83 -12.28 8.94
N PHE A 138 14.38 -12.95 7.93
CA PHE A 138 13.73 -13.13 6.63
C PHE A 138 12.38 -13.86 6.76
N LEU A 139 12.34 -14.99 7.46
CA LEU A 139 11.10 -15.74 7.66
C LEU A 139 10.08 -14.90 8.43
N LYS A 140 10.52 -14.17 9.46
CA LYS A 140 9.66 -13.28 10.23
C LYS A 140 9.11 -12.14 9.39
N GLY A 141 9.94 -11.51 8.56
CA GLY A 141 9.52 -10.44 7.65
C GLY A 141 8.52 -10.92 6.61
N VAL A 142 8.67 -12.14 6.06
CA VAL A 142 7.67 -12.74 5.16
C VAL A 142 6.33 -12.95 5.87
N GLU A 143 6.35 -13.45 7.11
CA GLU A 143 5.13 -13.66 7.91
C GLU A 143 4.43 -12.32 8.19
N THR A 144 5.15 -11.33 8.70
CA THR A 144 4.61 -10.00 9.01
C THR A 144 4.09 -9.30 7.75
N LEU A 145 4.83 -9.37 6.63
CA LEU A 145 4.39 -8.79 5.36
C LEU A 145 3.10 -9.43 4.86
N LYS A 146 3.01 -10.77 4.95
CA LYS A 146 1.80 -11.49 4.56
C LYS A 146 0.59 -11.05 5.40
N GLU A 147 0.75 -11.02 6.71
CA GLU A 147 -0.33 -10.66 7.61
C GLU A 147 -0.78 -9.20 7.43
N PHE A 148 0.17 -8.27 7.33
CA PHE A 148 -0.12 -6.86 7.03
C PHE A 148 -0.95 -6.69 5.76
N ASN A 149 -0.56 -7.36 4.67
CA ASN A 149 -1.25 -7.25 3.38
C ASN A 149 -2.68 -7.82 3.44
N LEU A 150 -2.89 -8.92 4.15
CA LEU A 150 -4.22 -9.52 4.33
C LEU A 150 -5.14 -8.59 5.15
N LEU A 151 -4.65 -8.07 6.27
CA LEU A 151 -5.42 -7.12 7.09
C LEU A 151 -5.72 -5.82 6.32
N ARG A 152 -4.76 -5.31 5.55
CA ARG A 152 -4.97 -4.12 4.73
C ARG A 152 -5.99 -4.37 3.62
N ALA A 153 -5.97 -5.53 2.97
CA ALA A 153 -6.98 -5.89 1.98
C ALA A 153 -8.38 -5.99 2.61
N GLU A 154 -8.49 -6.57 3.81
CA GLU A 154 -9.73 -6.62 4.58
C GLU A 154 -10.22 -5.20 4.93
N SER A 155 -9.33 -4.32 5.38
CA SER A 155 -9.69 -2.93 5.71
C SER A 155 -10.20 -2.19 4.49
N ILE A 156 -9.51 -2.31 3.35
CA ILE A 156 -9.89 -1.66 2.10
C ILE A 156 -11.23 -2.19 1.59
N ARG A 157 -11.51 -3.50 1.69
CA ARG A 157 -12.84 -4.04 1.39
C ARG A 157 -13.91 -3.36 2.24
N GLY A 158 -13.67 -3.21 3.55
CA GLY A 158 -14.58 -2.50 4.44
C GLY A 158 -14.72 -1.00 4.10
N GLN A 159 -13.67 -0.37 3.61
CA GLN A 159 -13.72 1.02 3.13
C GLN A 159 -14.59 1.17 1.88
N LEU A 160 -14.52 0.21 0.96
CA LEU A 160 -15.31 0.21 -0.28
C LEU A 160 -16.79 -0.10 -0.04
N ASP A 161 -17.12 -0.96 0.92
CA ASP A 161 -18.51 -1.32 1.24
C ASP A 161 -19.17 -0.41 2.29
N GLY A 162 -18.38 0.48 2.91
CA GLY A 162 -18.82 1.47 3.88
C GLY A 162 -18.91 0.98 5.32
N SER A 163 -18.44 -0.24 5.63
CA SER A 163 -18.31 -0.73 7.01
C SER A 163 -17.12 -0.11 7.76
N ILE A 164 -16.09 0.36 7.05
CA ILE A 164 -14.96 1.12 7.59
C ILE A 164 -14.94 2.51 6.93
N PRO A 165 -14.73 3.61 7.67
CA PRO A 165 -14.63 4.92 7.05
C PRO A 165 -13.41 5.03 6.10
N SER A 166 -13.63 5.52 4.88
CA SER A 166 -12.60 5.59 3.82
C SER A 166 -11.75 6.88 3.84
N THR A 167 -12.03 7.80 4.77
CA THR A 167 -11.33 9.09 4.91
C THR A 167 -10.66 9.22 6.28
N GLU A 168 -9.55 9.97 6.36
CA GLU A 168 -8.82 10.24 7.60
C GLU A 168 -9.76 10.82 8.68
N SER A 169 -10.57 11.80 8.31
CA SER A 169 -11.54 12.43 9.20
C SER A 169 -12.66 11.47 9.65
N GLY A 170 -13.07 10.54 8.79
CA GLY A 170 -14.04 9.51 9.13
C GLY A 170 -13.48 8.44 10.07
N GLN A 171 -12.19 8.13 9.95
CA GLN A 171 -11.53 7.14 10.80
C GLN A 171 -11.16 7.68 12.19
N ALA A 172 -11.06 9.00 12.36
CA ALA A 172 -10.75 9.63 13.63
C ALA A 172 -11.77 9.24 14.73
N GLY A 173 -11.35 8.38 15.66
CA GLY A 173 -12.19 7.87 16.74
C GLY A 173 -13.17 6.76 16.35
N SER A 174 -13.02 6.18 15.16
CA SER A 174 -13.79 5.01 14.73
C SER A 174 -13.48 3.78 15.57
N THR A 175 -14.50 2.97 15.86
CA THR A 175 -14.38 1.66 16.50
C THR A 175 -14.36 0.49 15.51
N GLU A 176 -14.57 0.78 14.23
CA GLU A 176 -14.70 -0.24 13.17
C GLU A 176 -13.36 -0.61 12.52
N LEU A 177 -12.26 0.01 12.96
CA LEU A 177 -10.93 -0.21 12.39
C LEU A 177 -10.38 -1.60 12.74
N ILE A 178 -9.66 -2.20 11.80
CA ILE A 178 -8.96 -3.47 12.02
C ILE A 178 -7.76 -3.24 12.93
N ASN A 179 -7.74 -3.90 14.08
CA ASN A 179 -6.60 -3.82 15.01
C ASN A 179 -5.42 -4.65 14.48
N ALA A 180 -4.28 -4.00 14.29
CA ALA A 180 -3.03 -4.60 13.88
C ALA A 180 -1.85 -4.24 14.81
N ASP A 181 -2.10 -3.71 16.01
CA ASP A 181 -1.05 -3.21 16.94
C ASP A 181 -0.08 -4.30 17.42
N TYR A 182 -0.39 -5.56 17.16
CA TYR A 182 0.48 -6.70 17.46
C TYR A 182 1.54 -6.96 16.38
N LEU A 183 1.46 -6.29 15.22
CA LEU A 183 2.47 -6.35 14.17
C LEU A 183 3.57 -5.33 14.45
N ASP A 184 4.83 -5.76 14.38
CA ASP A 184 5.98 -4.86 14.32
C ASP A 184 6.38 -4.66 12.85
N LEU A 185 6.10 -3.48 12.30
CA LEU A 185 6.42 -3.21 10.88
C LEU A 185 7.93 -3.20 10.61
N ASN A 186 8.78 -3.08 11.64
CA ASN A 186 10.24 -3.20 11.46
C ASN A 186 10.67 -4.61 11.07
N ASP A 187 9.84 -5.63 11.36
CA ASP A 187 10.10 -7.01 10.94
C ASP A 187 10.13 -7.16 9.42
N MET A 188 9.42 -6.28 8.68
CA MET A 188 9.40 -6.28 7.21
C MET A 188 10.69 -5.71 6.59
N GLY A 189 11.62 -5.22 7.42
CA GLY A 189 12.88 -4.62 7.00
C GLY A 189 12.97 -3.14 7.36
N SER A 190 14.15 -2.71 7.80
CA SER A 190 14.42 -1.31 8.15
C SER A 190 15.72 -0.82 7.50
N LYS A 191 15.57 -0.28 6.29
CA LYS A 191 16.62 0.35 5.46
C LYS A 191 17.69 -0.57 4.88
#